data_AF-A0AAD2Z6I6-F1
#
_entry.id   AF-A0AAD2Z6I6-F1
#
_cell.length_a   1.000
_cell.length_b   1.000
_cell.length_c   1.000
_cell.angle_alpha   90.00
_cell.angle_beta   90.00
_cell.angle_gamma   90.00
#
_symmetry.space_group_name_H-M   'P 1'
#
loop_
_entity.id
_entity.type
_entity.pdbx_description
1 polymer ?
#
loop_
_entity_poly.entity_id
_entity_poly.type
_entity_poly.pdbx_seq_one_letter_code
_entity_poly.pdbx_strand_id
1 'polypeptide(L)'
;MKRIIGEVIQEGNIYIDGQGYLGVVRNLKLPDIEQEMIETKGVLGANYSSGVLKPLEISFKLAVVDPVLYAAFFHTTFSEIKAPLLFRESVHKG
;
A
#
# COMPACT_ATOMS: atom_id res chain seq x y z
N MET A 1 24.58 3.07 23.51
CA MET A 1 23.74 2.46 22.45
C MET A 1 22.28 2.62 22.84
N LYS A 2 21.45 3.21 21.98
CA LYS A 2 20.00 3.33 22.22
C LYS A 2 19.40 1.94 22.04
N ARG A 3 18.73 1.40 23.06
CA ARG A 3 18.08 0.09 22.99
C ARG A 3 16.98 0.18 21.95
N ILE A 4 17.08 -0.57 20.85
CA ILE A 4 16.01 -0.66 19.86
C ILE A 4 14.91 -1.49 20.51
N ILE A 5 13.81 -0.85 20.85
CA ILE A 5 12.59 -1.55 21.25
C ILE A 5 12.05 -2.22 19.99
N GLY A 6 11.82 -3.53 20.05
CA GLY A 6 11.22 -4.26 18.95
C GLY A 6 9.79 -3.78 18.75
N GLU A 7 9.49 -3.26 17.56
CA GLU A 7 8.13 -2.91 17.15
C GLU A 7 7.64 -3.99 16.19
N VAL A 8 6.44 -4.53 16.46
CA VAL A 8 5.82 -5.56 15.62
C VAL A 8 4.40 -5.11 15.29
N ILE A 9 4.02 -5.25 14.02
CA ILE A 9 2.63 -5.05 13.57
C ILE A 9 1.81 -6.23 14.10
N GLN A 10 0.87 -5.95 15.00
CA GLN A 10 0.05 -6.97 15.65
C GLN A 10 -1.24 -7.23 14.86
N GLU A 11 -1.86 -6.17 14.35
CA GLU A 11 -3.13 -6.24 13.62
C GLU A 11 -3.17 -5.22 12.48
N GLY A 12 -3.85 -5.56 11.39
CA GLY A 12 -4.09 -4.68 10.25
C GLY A 12 -5.56 -4.76 9.80
N ASN A 13 -6.10 -3.64 9.36
CA ASN A 13 -7.45 -3.54 8.81
C ASN A 13 -7.48 -2.69 7.54
N ILE A 14 -8.38 -3.03 6.64
CA ILE A 14 -8.68 -2.27 5.42
C ILE A 14 -10.12 -1.80 5.52
N TYR A 15 -10.32 -0.52 5.24
CA TYR A 15 -11.65 0.05 5.09
C TYR A 15 -11.86 0.42 3.62
N ILE A 16 -12.99 -0.02 3.07
CA ILE A 16 -13.43 0.32 1.73
C ILE A 16 -14.76 1.05 1.91
N ASP A 17 -14.80 2.31 1.50
CA ASP A 17 -15.99 3.16 1.63
C ASP A 17 -16.55 3.22 3.07
N GLY A 18 -15.65 3.26 4.06
CA GLY A 18 -16.00 3.29 5.48
C GLY A 18 -16.33 1.92 6.10
N GLN A 19 -16.52 0.87 5.31
CA GLN A 19 -16.74 -0.49 5.82
C GLN A 19 -15.41 -1.19 6.11
N GLY A 20 -15.24 -1.67 7.34
CA GLY A 20 -14.02 -2.34 7.79
C GLY A 20 -14.03 -3.84 7.49
N TYR A 21 -12.91 -4.36 6.98
CA TYR A 21 -12.70 -5.76 6.63
C TYR A 21 -11.67 -6.40 7.59
N LEU A 22 -11.98 -6.38 8.88
CA LEU A 22 -11.10 -6.92 9.92
C LEU A 22 -11.04 -8.45 9.85
N GLY A 23 -9.83 -9.03 9.83
CA GLY A 23 -9.63 -10.49 9.82
C GLY A 23 -9.89 -11.18 8.48
N VAL A 24 -10.35 -10.44 7.46
CA VAL A 24 -10.58 -10.95 6.10
C VAL A 24 -9.43 -10.66 5.14
N VAL A 25 -8.55 -9.72 5.53
CA VAL A 25 -7.35 -9.33 4.81
C VAL A 25 -6.25 -10.34 5.13
N ARG A 26 -5.89 -11.18 4.16
CA ARG A 26 -4.88 -12.23 4.37
C ARG A 26 -3.46 -11.76 4.11
N ASN A 27 -3.28 -10.99 3.04
CA ASN A 27 -1.99 -10.43 2.64
C ASN A 27 -2.23 -8.97 2.25
N LEU A 28 -1.48 -8.04 2.84
CA LEU A 28 -1.42 -6.63 2.45
C LEU A 28 0.03 -6.29 2.08
N LYS A 29 0.25 -5.88 0.83
CA LYS A 29 1.49 -5.25 0.38
C LYS A 29 1.26 -3.76 0.26
N LEU A 30 1.92 -2.99 1.11
CA LEU A 30 1.98 -1.53 1.03
C LEU A 30 2.85 -1.10 -0.17
N PRO A 31 2.63 0.10 -0.72
CA PRO A 31 3.36 0.53 -1.90
C PRO A 31 4.82 0.84 -1.53
N ASP A 32 5.74 0.34 -2.36
CA ASP A 32 7.16 0.65 -2.26
C ASP A 32 7.38 2.08 -2.79
N ILE A 33 7.85 2.99 -1.93
CA ILE A 33 8.12 4.38 -2.32
C ILE A 33 9.54 4.43 -2.91
N GLU A 34 9.62 4.31 -4.23
CA GLU A 34 10.88 4.33 -4.97
C GLU A 34 10.90 5.45 -6.01
N GLN A 35 12.05 6.10 -6.14
CA GLN A 35 12.31 7.04 -7.24
C GLN A 35 12.70 6.27 -8.51
N GLU A 36 12.23 6.76 -9.65
CA GLU A 36 12.71 6.29 -10.94
C GLU A 36 14.16 6.74 -11.13
N MET A 37 15.02 5.79 -11.48
CA MET A 37 16.46 6.01 -11.64
C MET A 37 16.82 5.89 -13.11
N ILE A 38 17.54 6.88 -13.62
CA ILE A 38 18.08 6.86 -14.98
C ILE A 38 19.54 6.40 -14.89
N GLU A 39 19.85 5.29 -15.54
CA GLU A 39 21.22 4.82 -15.70
C GLU A 39 21.89 5.55 -16.86
N THR A 40 22.80 6.48 -16.56
CA THR A 40 23.59 7.15 -17.60
C THR A 40 24.90 6.37 -17.79
N LYS A 41 25.01 5.66 -18.92
CA LYS A 41 26.22 4.89 -19.27
C LYS A 41 27.36 5.82 -19.74
N GLY A 42 28.17 6.30 -18.80
CA GLY A 42 29.47 6.96 -19.02
C GLY A 42 30.64 6.18 -18.40
N VAL A 43 31.88 6.66 -18.56
CA VAL A 43 33.14 6.00 -18.10
C VAL A 43 33.14 5.66 -16.60
N LEU A 44 32.34 6.36 -15.81
CA LEU A 44 32.02 6.01 -14.42
C LEU A 44 30.49 6.00 -14.32
N GLY A 45 29.88 4.81 -14.37
CA GLY A 45 28.43 4.65 -14.31
C GLY A 45 27.88 5.34 -13.06
N ALA A 46 27.03 6.34 -13.26
CA ALA A 46 26.40 7.10 -12.20
C ALA A 46 24.89 7.00 -12.36
N ASN A 47 24.21 6.67 -11.27
CA ASN A 47 22.77 6.59 -11.22
C ASN A 47 22.20 7.94 -10.77
N TYR A 48 21.37 8.56 -11.60
CA TYR A 48 20.72 9.82 -11.28
C TYR A 48 19.23 9.59 -11.04
N SER A 49 18.68 10.24 -10.01
CA SER A 49 17.23 10.26 -9.80
C SER A 49 16.57 11.07 -10.92
N SER A 50 15.55 10.49 -11.54
CA SER A 50 14.70 11.14 -12.54
C SER A 50 13.83 12.25 -11.93
N GLY A 51 13.75 12.33 -10.59
CA GLY A 51 12.85 13.23 -9.88
C GLY A 51 11.38 12.79 -9.89
N VAL A 52 11.06 11.68 -10.57
CA VAL A 52 9.72 11.09 -10.65
C VAL A 52 9.67 9.82 -9.78
N LEU A 53 8.54 9.58 -9.12
CA LEU A 53 8.30 8.34 -8.39
C LEU A 53 7.83 7.24 -9.34
N LYS A 54 8.28 6.01 -9.12
CA LYS A 54 7.73 4.85 -9.81
C LYS A 54 6.23 4.72 -9.50
N PRO A 55 5.45 4.08 -10.39
CA PRO A 55 4.05 3.78 -10.11
C PRO A 55 3.89 3.05 -8.77
N LEU A 56 3.08 3.63 -7.88
CA LEU A 56 2.78 3.04 -6.59
C LEU A 56 1.72 1.95 -6.77
N GLU A 57 2.04 0.72 -6.32
CA GLU A 57 1.12 -0.41 -6.39
C GLU A 57 0.78 -0.90 -4.98
N ILE A 58 -0.52 -1.10 -4.72
CA ILE A 58 -1.01 -1.69 -3.48
C ILE A 58 -1.73 -2.98 -3.83
N SER A 59 -1.34 -4.08 -3.18
CA SER A 59 -1.97 -5.38 -3.41
C SER A 59 -2.49 -5.95 -2.10
N PHE A 60 -3.77 -6.32 -2.07
CA PHE A 60 -4.34 -7.02 -0.93
C PHE A 60 -5.31 -8.12 -1.36
N LYS A 61 -5.46 -9.13 -0.50
CA LYS A 61 -6.40 -10.25 -0.73
C LYS A 61 -7.50 -10.24 0.33
N LEU A 62 -8.75 -10.23 -0.13
CA LEU A 62 -9.93 -10.41 0.70
C LEU A 62 -10.48 -11.82 0.51
N ALA A 63 -10.91 -12.46 1.61
CA ALA A 63 -11.49 -13.80 1.58
C ALA A 63 -13.04 -13.82 1.55
N VAL A 64 -13.68 -12.69 1.25
CA VAL A 64 -15.13 -12.51 1.21
C VAL A 64 -15.53 -11.79 -0.07
N VAL A 65 -16.69 -12.16 -0.60
CA VAL A 65 -17.38 -11.46 -1.70
C VAL A 65 -18.44 -10.57 -1.07
N ASP A 66 -18.30 -9.25 -1.24
CA ASP A 66 -19.19 -8.23 -0.70
C ASP A 66 -19.70 -7.32 -1.84
N PRO A 67 -21.00 -6.98 -1.91
CA PRO A 67 -21.52 -5.95 -2.81
C PRO A 67 -20.74 -4.63 -2.79
N VAL A 68 -20.21 -4.20 -1.63
CA VAL A 68 -19.40 -2.98 -1.51
C VAL A 68 -18.06 -3.14 -2.22
N LEU A 69 -17.43 -4.31 -2.13
CA LEU A 69 -16.20 -4.62 -2.87
C LEU A 69 -16.46 -4.62 -4.38
N TYR A 70 -17.58 -5.19 -4.81
CA TYR A 70 -17.98 -5.21 -6.21
C TYR A 70 -18.21 -3.79 -6.74
N ALA A 71 -18.96 -2.98 -6.01
CA ALA A 71 -19.18 -1.57 -6.36
C ALA A 71 -17.84 -0.80 -6.44
N ALA A 72 -16.98 -0.93 -5.43
CA ALA A 72 -15.67 -0.28 -5.39
C ALA A 72 -14.82 -0.62 -6.62
N PHE A 73 -14.78 -1.89 -7.03
CA PHE A 73 -13.99 -2.34 -8.19
C PHE A 73 -14.40 -1.65 -9.50
N PHE A 74 -15.70 -1.47 -9.75
CA PHE A 74 -16.19 -0.82 -10.97
C PHE A 74 -16.16 0.71 -10.89
N HIS A 75 -16.25 1.29 -9.69
CA HIS A 75 -16.21 2.74 -9.50
C HIS A 75 -14.78 3.31 -9.56
N THR A 76 -13.74 2.53 -9.24
CA THR A 76 -12.35 3.04 -9.22
C THR A 76 -11.69 3.20 -10.58
N THR A 77 -12.26 2.66 -11.66
CA THR A 77 -11.56 2.57 -12.95
C THR A 77 -11.70 3.84 -13.80
N PHE A 78 -12.84 4.53 -13.77
CA PHE A 78 -13.12 5.68 -14.67
C PHE A 78 -14.15 6.72 -14.13
N SER A 79 -14.62 6.62 -12.87
CA SER A 79 -15.68 7.48 -12.32
C SER A 79 -15.12 8.62 -11.45
N GLU A 80 -15.85 9.74 -11.38
CA GLU A 80 -15.63 10.80 -10.38
C GLU A 80 -15.91 10.31 -8.95
N ILE A 81 -16.73 9.27 -8.80
CA ILE A 81 -17.01 8.61 -7.53
C ILE A 81 -15.96 7.54 -7.30
N LYS A 82 -15.04 7.80 -6.38
CA LYS A 82 -14.00 6.86 -5.93
C LYS A 82 -14.39 6.31 -4.56
N ALA A 83 -14.41 4.99 -4.42
CA ALA A 83 -14.50 4.37 -3.10
C ALA A 83 -13.18 4.63 -2.35
N PRO A 84 -13.18 5.36 -1.21
CA PRO A 84 -11.96 5.62 -0.47
C PRO A 84 -11.44 4.34 0.18
N LEU A 85 -10.13 4.14 0.09
CA LEU A 85 -9.41 3.03 0.72
C LEU A 85 -8.59 3.57 1.90
N LEU A 86 -8.77 2.98 3.08
CA LEU A 86 -7.97 3.29 4.27
C LEU A 86 -7.33 2.02 4.81
N PHE A 87 -6.00 2.07 4.94
CA PHE A 87 -5.21 1.01 5.57
C PHE A 87 -4.85 1.47 6.99
N ARG A 88 -5.13 0.64 7.99
CA ARG A 88 -4.82 0.94 9.38
C ARG A 88 -4.11 -0.24 10.01
N GLU A 89 -3.02 0.02 10.69
CA GLU A 89 -2.26 -0.98 11.44
C GLU A 89 -2.20 -0.62 12.93
N SER A 90 -2.04 -1.64 13.75
CA SER A 90 -1.78 -1.54 15.18
C SER A 90 -0.36 -2.05 15.46
N VAL A 91 0.49 -1.17 15.97
CA VAL A 91 1.90 -1.46 16.28
C VAL A 91 2.03 -1.70 17.78
N HIS A 92 2.49 -2.90 18.14
CA HIS A 92 2.81 -3.23 19.52
C HIS A 92 4.28 -2.88 19.82
N LYS A 93 4.51 -2.26 20.98
CA LYS A 93 5.85 -1.94 21.49
C LYS A 93 6.08 -2.70 22.79
N GLY A 94 7.10 -3.56 22.83
CA GLY A 94 7.45 -4.42 23.97
C GLY A 94 8.66 -3.97 24.78
#